data_AF-A0A2M7E828-F1
#
_entry.id   AF-A0A2M7E828-F1
#
_cell.length_a   1.000
_cell.length_b   1.000
_cell.length_c   1.000
_cell.angle_alpha   90.00
_cell.angle_beta   90.00
_cell.angle_gamma   90.00
#
_symmetry.space_group_name_H-M   'P 1'
#
loop_
_entity.id
_entity.type
_entity.pdbx_description
1 polymer ?
#
loop_
_entity_poly.entity_id
_entity_poly.type
_entity_poly.pdbx_seq_one_letter_code
_entity_poly.pdbx_strand_id
1 'polypeptide(L)'
;MENLLDNLKTLLQKDERFISEGELLKNKVVELALKLDKDLIELLLSDKQMKEIFFVEISPSSLRGAERRSNLIIFDKDKFIRFVSNKQFLPDSYTS
;
A
#
# COMPACT_ATOMS: atom_id res chain seq x y z
N MET A 1 -6.50 15.99 10.95
CA MET A 1 -6.65 15.08 9.79
C MET A 1 -5.26 14.61 9.47
N GLU A 2 -4.92 13.38 9.86
CA GLU A 2 -3.64 12.80 9.44
C GLU A 2 -3.63 12.72 7.92
N ASN A 3 -2.54 13.18 7.31
CA ASN A 3 -2.37 13.09 5.87
C ASN A 3 -2.21 11.61 5.51
N LEU A 4 -2.97 11.12 4.52
CA LEU A 4 -2.83 9.76 3.98
C LEU A 4 -1.36 9.39 3.70
N LEU A 5 -0.61 10.38 3.22
CA LEU A 5 0.81 10.25 2.96
C LEU A 5 1.62 9.94 4.23
N ASP A 6 1.38 10.68 5.31
CA ASP A 6 2.12 10.54 6.57
C ASP A 6 1.79 9.20 7.25
N ASN A 7 0.52 8.78 7.17
CA ASN A 7 0.10 7.46 7.66
C ASN A 7 0.75 6.34 6.86
N LEU A 8 0.80 6.45 5.52
CA LEU A 8 1.48 5.45 4.70
C LEU A 8 2.99 5.41 4.99
N LYS A 9 3.66 6.56 5.16
CA LYS A 9 5.09 6.60 5.50
C LYS A 9 5.37 5.93 6.84
N THR A 10 4.60 6.27 7.86
CA THR A 10 4.72 5.70 9.22
C THR A 10 4.49 4.19 9.19
N LEU A 11 3.52 3.73 8.38
CA LEU A 11 3.24 2.31 8.24
C LEU A 11 4.39 1.57 7.55
N LEU A 12 4.90 2.11 6.43
CA LEU A 12 6.02 1.50 5.69
C LEU A 12 7.33 1.50 6.49
N GLN A 13 7.53 2.47 7.39
CA GLN A 13 8.67 2.49 8.31
C GLN A 13 8.72 1.30 9.29
N LYS A 14 7.62 0.56 9.46
CA LYS A 14 7.60 -0.67 10.28
C LYS A 14 8.31 -1.85 9.60
N ASP A 15 8.54 -1.77 8.30
CA ASP A 15 9.24 -2.78 7.53
C ASP A 15 10.65 -2.28 7.20
N GLU A 16 11.63 -2.84 7.90
CA GLU A 16 13.05 -2.47 7.78
C GLU A 16 13.58 -2.61 6.34
N ARG A 17 12.95 -3.46 5.51
CA ARG A 17 13.33 -3.63 4.09
C ARG A 17 13.13 -2.35 3.28
N PHE A 18 12.29 -1.42 3.76
CA PHE A 18 12.04 -0.14 3.10
C PHE A 18 12.91 1.00 3.62
N ILE A 19 13.76 0.79 4.62
CA ILE A 19 14.54 1.86 5.24
C ILE A 19 16.02 1.70 4.92
N SER A 20 16.66 2.79 4.51
CA SER A 20 18.11 2.89 4.36
C SER A 20 18.56 4.24 4.85
N GLU A 21 19.55 4.27 5.75
CA GLU A 21 20.10 5.51 6.32
C GLU A 21 19.04 6.43 6.96
N GLY A 22 17.94 5.84 7.46
CA GLY A 22 16.82 6.58 8.06
C GLY A 22 15.78 7.08 7.06
N GLU A 23 16.00 6.87 5.75
CA GLU A 23 15.12 7.33 4.67
C GLU A 23 14.32 6.17 4.05
N LEU A 24 13.12 6.49 3.59
CA LEU A 24 12.22 5.52 2.96
C LEU A 24 12.60 5.30 1.48
N LEU A 25 12.92 4.05 1.15
CA LEU A 25 13.27 3.60 -0.19
C LEU A 25 12.03 3.44 -1.07
N LYS A 26 11.52 4.54 -1.62
CA LYS A 26 10.37 4.56 -2.54
C LYS A 26 10.47 3.53 -3.68
N ASN A 27 11.64 3.42 -4.31
CA ASN A 27 11.85 2.47 -5.40
C ASN A 27 11.66 1.03 -4.94
N LYS A 28 12.06 0.71 -3.70
CA LYS A 28 11.89 -0.61 -3.11
C LYS A 28 10.42 -0.92 -2.82
N VAL A 29 9.69 0.06 -2.29
CA VAL A 29 8.23 -0.04 -2.08
C VAL A 29 7.51 -0.31 -3.39
N VAL A 30 7.84 0.42 -4.46
CA VAL A 30 7.26 0.22 -5.79
C VAL A 30 7.63 -1.16 -6.36
N GLU A 31 8.89 -1.59 -6.22
CA GLU A 31 9.35 -2.90 -6.65
C GLU A 31 8.57 -4.04 -5.97
N LEU A 32 8.41 -3.97 -4.64
CA LEU A 32 7.67 -4.98 -3.87
C LEU A 32 6.17 -4.95 -4.19
N ALA A 33 5.59 -3.78 -4.42
CA ALA A 33 4.21 -3.66 -4.89
C ALA A 33 4.02 -4.28 -6.29
N LEU A 34 4.98 -4.09 -7.20
CA LEU A 34 4.98 -4.73 -8.53
C LEU A 34 5.06 -6.25 -8.45
N LYS A 35 5.82 -6.77 -7.48
CA LYS A 35 5.99 -8.21 -7.22
C LYS A 35 4.86 -8.85 -6.42
N LEU A 36 3.84 -8.07 -6.01
CA LEU A 36 2.78 -8.53 -5.10
C LEU A 36 3.38 -9.18 -3.83
N ASP A 37 4.41 -8.53 -3.26
CA ASP A 37 5.06 -8.98 -2.04
C ASP A 37 4.02 -9.16 -0.92
N LYS A 38 4.01 -10.36 -0.30
CA LYS A 38 3.00 -10.73 0.68
C LYS A 38 3.08 -9.89 1.93
N ASP A 39 4.30 -9.68 2.43
CA ASP A 39 4.52 -8.93 3.68
C ASP A 39 4.10 -7.46 3.52
N LEU A 40 4.39 -6.84 2.35
CA LEU A 40 3.87 -5.51 2.03
C LEU A 40 2.34 -5.49 2.00
N ILE A 41 1.71 -6.45 1.33
CA ILE A 41 0.24 -6.51 1.23
C ILE A 41 -0.40 -6.70 2.61
N GLU A 42 0.15 -7.59 3.44
CA GLU A 42 -0.32 -7.81 4.82
C GLU A 42 -0.14 -6.56 5.69
N LEU A 43 1.00 -5.88 5.57
CA LEU A 43 1.26 -4.62 6.25
C LEU A 43 0.22 -3.56 5.87
N LEU A 44 -0.09 -3.39 4.58
CA LEU A 44 -1.11 -2.47 4.11
C LEU A 44 -2.52 -2.88 4.57
N LEU A 45 -2.83 -4.17 4.64
CA LEU A 45 -4.13 -4.67 5.12
C LEU A 45 -4.32 -4.46 6.63
N SER A 46 -3.22 -4.39 7.40
CA SER A 46 -3.26 -4.16 8.84
C SER A 46 -3.76 -2.76 9.22
N ASP A 47 -3.69 -1.81 8.29
CA ASP A 47 -4.15 -0.44 8.48
C ASP A 47 -5.50 -0.22 7.80
N LYS A 48 -6.48 0.28 8.55
CA LYS A 48 -7.85 0.47 8.08
C LYS A 48 -7.93 1.47 6.91
N GLN A 49 -7.19 2.58 6.99
CA GLN A 49 -7.23 3.63 5.98
C GLN A 49 -6.53 3.15 4.69
N MET A 50 -5.41 2.44 4.80
CA MET A 50 -4.75 1.83 3.64
C MET A 50 -5.64 0.78 2.99
N LYS A 51 -6.31 -0.07 3.79
CA LYS A 51 -7.28 -1.05 3.30
C LYS A 51 -8.41 -0.39 2.51
N GLU A 52 -9.03 0.66 3.05
CA GLU A 52 -10.14 1.37 2.38
C GLU A 52 -9.73 2.03 1.06
N ILE A 53 -8.47 2.45 0.94
CA ILE A 53 -8.00 3.23 -0.22
C ILE A 53 -7.38 2.36 -1.29
N PHE A 54 -6.56 1.37 -0.92
CA PHE A 54 -5.77 0.58 -1.87
C PHE A 54 -6.31 -0.81 -2.13
N PHE A 55 -7.46 -1.15 -1.55
CA PHE A 55 -8.09 -2.45 -1.78
C PHE A 55 -9.54 -2.32 -2.20
N VAL A 56 -9.98 -3.29 -2.98
CA VAL A 56 -11.36 -3.46 -3.41
C VAL A 56 -11.92 -4.69 -2.72
N GLU A 57 -13.01 -4.51 -1.98
CA GLU A 57 -13.73 -5.59 -1.33
C GLU A 57 -14.90 -6.05 -2.21
N ILE A 58 -14.91 -7.32 -2.60
CA ILE A 58 -15.96 -7.93 -3.41
C ILE A 58 -16.77 -8.87 -2.54
N SER A 59 -18.05 -8.56 -2.39
CA SER A 59 -18.98 -9.46 -1.73
C SER A 59 -19.23 -10.69 -2.61
N PRO A 60 -18.99 -11.91 -2.11
CA PRO A 60 -19.25 -13.13 -2.87
C PRO A 60 -20.73 -13.36 -3.16
N SER A 61 -21.65 -12.59 -2.56
CA SER A 61 -23.07 -12.57 -2.95
C SER A 61 -23.29 -12.18 -4.42
N SER A 62 -22.33 -11.49 -5.03
CA SER A 62 -22.33 -11.13 -6.46
C SER A 62 -21.86 -12.26 -7.39
N LEU A 63 -21.33 -13.36 -6.85
CA LEU A 63 -20.80 -14.50 -7.60
C LEU A 63 -21.69 -15.73 -7.37
N ARG A 64 -22.39 -16.17 -8.43
CA ARG A 64 -23.23 -17.39 -8.35
C ARG A 64 -22.38 -18.61 -8.00
N GLY A 65 -22.80 -19.36 -6.97
CA GLY A 65 -22.17 -20.62 -6.55
C GLY A 65 -21.14 -20.49 -5.41
N ALA A 66 -20.91 -19.29 -4.86
CA ALA A 66 -20.03 -19.12 -3.70
C ALA A 66 -20.81 -19.34 -2.39
N GLU A 67 -20.82 -20.57 -1.87
CA GLU A 67 -21.28 -20.83 -0.50
C GLU A 67 -20.39 -20.07 0.51
N ARG A 68 -21.02 -19.34 1.44
CA ARG A 68 -20.44 -18.61 2.60
C ARG A 68 -18.92 -18.41 2.56
N ARG A 69 -18.43 -17.67 1.56
CA ARG A 69 -17.04 -17.20 1.54
C ARG A 69 -16.95 -15.86 2.26
N SER A 70 -15.84 -15.66 2.94
CA SER A 70 -15.38 -14.33 3.37
C SER A 70 -15.30 -13.40 2.16
N ASN A 71 -15.45 -12.09 2.38
CA ASN A 71 -15.32 -11.10 1.33
C ASN A 71 -13.94 -11.24 0.66
N LEU A 72 -13.91 -11.14 -0.67
CA LEU A 72 -12.65 -11.16 -1.42
C LEU A 72 -12.04 -9.76 -1.36
N ILE A 73 -10.79 -9.67 -0.94
CA ILE A 73 -10.06 -8.40 -0.86
C ILE A 73 -8.99 -8.42 -1.94
N ILE A 74 -9.07 -7.48 -2.88
CA ILE A 74 -8.15 -7.37 -4.02
C ILE A 74 -7.29 -6.13 -3.83
N PHE A 75 -5.97 -6.29 -3.93
CA PHE A 75 -5.04 -5.17 -3.90
C PHE A 75 -5.05 -4.42 -5.23
N ASP A 76 -5.45 -3.14 -5.21
CA ASP A 76 -5.37 -2.22 -6.34
C ASP A 76 -3.93 -1.70 -6.47
N LYS A 77 -3.06 -2.60 -6.96
CA LYS A 77 -1.63 -2.37 -7.16
C LYS A 77 -1.37 -1.09 -7.97
N ASP A 78 -2.15 -0.84 -9.02
CA ASP A 78 -1.89 0.28 -9.92
C ASP A 78 -2.24 1.61 -9.25
N LYS A 79 -3.33 1.67 -8.47
CA LYS A 79 -3.65 2.83 -7.64
C LYS A 79 -2.58 3.08 -6.58
N PHE A 80 -2.11 2.03 -5.91
CA PHE A 80 -1.04 2.14 -4.91
C PHE A 80 0.27 2.66 -5.52
N ILE A 81 0.72 2.07 -6.63
CA ILE A 81 1.94 2.50 -7.31
C ILE A 81 1.82 3.94 -7.79
N ARG A 82 0.68 4.34 -8.39
CA ARG A 82 0.45 5.74 -8.79
C ARG A 82 0.51 6.69 -7.61
N PHE A 83 -0.05 6.31 -6.47
CA PHE A 83 -0.03 7.11 -5.25
C PHE A 83 1.41 7.31 -4.74
N VAL A 84 2.15 6.22 -4.53
CA VAL A 84 3.55 6.26 -4.07
C VAL A 84 4.45 6.98 -5.09
N SER A 85 4.15 6.83 -6.38
CA SER A 85 4.92 7.46 -7.46
C SER A 85 4.71 8.98 -7.58
N ASN A 86 3.64 9.54 -7.01
CA ASN A 86 3.33 10.97 -7.11
C ASN A 86 4.42 11.84 -6.44
N LYS A 87 4.63 13.07 -6.95
CA LYS A 87 5.71 13.98 -6.56
C LYS A 87 5.62 14.42 -5.09
N GLN A 88 4.42 14.47 -4.49
CA GLN A 88 4.24 14.79 -3.07
C GLN A 88 4.78 13.72 -2.11
N PHE A 89 5.10 12.51 -2.60
CA PHE A 89 5.78 11.50 -1.79
C PHE A 89 7.27 11.84 -1.55
N LEU A 90 7.83 12.80 -2.29
CA LEU A 90 9.21 13.24 -2.16
C LEU A 90 9.34 14.27 -1.02
N PRO A 91 10.39 14.21 -0.18
CA PRO A 91 10.98 15.42 0.36
C PRO A 91 11.57 16.24 -0.79
N ASP A 92 11.40 17.57 -0.77
CA ASP A 92 12.14 18.47 -1.67
C ASP A 92 13.63 18.34 -1.36
N SER A 93 14.36 17.52 -2.11
CA SER A 93 15.81 17.68 -2.32
C SER A 93 16.27 16.79 -3.46
N TYR A 94 16.69 17.39 -4.57
CA TYR A 94 18.10 17.50 -4.96
C TYR A 94 18.20 18.36 -6.23
N THR A 95 18.22 19.68 -6.03
CA THR A 95 19.17 20.58 -6.69
C THR A 95 19.73 21.47 -5.59
N SER A 96 20.95 21.20 -5.15
CA SER A 96 21.86 22.23 -4.66
C SER A 96 22.71 22.70 -5.84
#